data_AF-A0A8C2FJ11-F1
#
_entry.id   AF-A0A8C2FJ11-F1
#
_cell.length_a   1.000
_cell.length_b   1.000
_cell.length_c   1.000
_cell.angle_alpha   90.00
_cell.angle_beta   90.00
_cell.angle_gamma   90.00
#
_symmetry.space_group_name_H-M   'P 1'
#
loop_
_entity.id
_entity.type
_entity.pdbx_description
1 polymer ?
#
loop_
_entity_poly.entity_id
_entity_poly.type
_entity_poly.pdbx_seq_one_letter_code
_entity_poly.pdbx_strand_id
1 'polypeptide(L)'
;MNQARSQLKLVSMDGNLYAIGGECLFTVEKYDPRMDRWMSVAPLPKGAFAVAHEATTCNGELYVSGGSLFYRLLKYDPKRDEWQECPYNNSRKKSTDMVALKSFIYRFDVNREQGISVFKYNTIVKMWHDCASQQQ
;
A
#
# COMPACT_ATOMS: atom_id res chain seq x y z
N MET A 1 -10.37 -6.27 -16.85
CA MET A 1 -9.93 -4.98 -16.29
C MET A 1 -10.48 -3.89 -17.18
N ASN A 2 -11.01 -2.80 -16.63
CA ASN A 2 -11.74 -1.77 -17.38
C ASN A 2 -10.85 -0.64 -17.90
N GLN A 3 -9.62 -0.52 -17.39
CA GLN A 3 -8.63 0.45 -17.82
C GLN A 3 -7.26 -0.22 -17.93
N ALA A 4 -6.49 0.08 -18.97
CA ALA A 4 -5.10 -0.39 -19.09
C ALA A 4 -4.23 0.29 -18.02
N ARG A 5 -3.35 -0.48 -17.38
CA ARG A 5 -2.54 -0.04 -16.24
C ARG A 5 -1.10 -0.53 -16.38
N SER A 6 -0.13 0.37 -16.44
CA SER A 6 1.30 0.07 -16.26
C SER A 6 1.70 0.33 -14.81
N GLN A 7 2.71 -0.38 -14.28
CA GLN A 7 3.29 -0.13 -12.95
C GLN A 7 2.28 -0.18 -11.78
N LEU A 8 1.16 -0.87 -11.96
CA LEU A 8 0.15 -1.02 -10.91
C LEU A 8 0.64 -1.94 -9.80
N LYS A 9 -0.07 -1.91 -8.66
CA LYS A 9 0.16 -2.87 -7.57
C LYS A 9 -0.98 -3.88 -7.48
N LEU A 10 -0.63 -5.16 -7.42
CA LEU A 10 -1.57 -6.27 -7.33
C LEU A 10 -1.47 -6.93 -5.96
N VAL A 11 -2.62 -7.12 -5.32
CA VAL A 11 -2.72 -7.88 -4.06
C VAL A 11 -3.96 -8.75 -4.05
N SER A 12 -3.93 -9.84 -3.29
CA SER A 12 -5.08 -10.70 -3.05
C SER A 12 -5.66 -10.46 -1.66
N MET A 13 -6.96 -10.21 -1.55
CA MET A 13 -7.67 -10.04 -0.27
C MET A 13 -9.04 -10.68 -0.33
N ASP A 14 -9.40 -11.47 0.68
CA ASP A 14 -10.72 -12.10 0.83
C ASP A 14 -11.21 -12.81 -0.44
N GLY A 15 -10.33 -13.57 -1.09
CA GLY A 15 -10.62 -14.33 -2.31
C GLY A 15 -10.76 -13.50 -3.60
N ASN A 16 -10.42 -12.21 -3.55
CA ASN A 16 -10.47 -11.30 -4.68
C ASN A 16 -9.07 -10.75 -4.99
N LEU A 17 -8.85 -10.28 -6.23
CA LEU A 17 -7.63 -9.55 -6.59
C LEU A 17 -7.93 -8.05 -6.66
N TYR A 18 -6.96 -7.21 -6.28
CA TYR A 18 -7.07 -5.77 -6.33
C TYR A 18 -5.94 -5.20 -7.19
N ALA A 19 -6.30 -4.46 -8.23
CA ALA A 19 -5.42 -3.70 -9.10
C ALA A 19 -5.44 -2.23 -8.68
N ILE A 20 -4.34 -1.77 -8.11
CA ILE A 20 -4.24 -0.49 -7.43
C ILE A 20 -3.41 0.47 -8.28
N GLY A 21 -4.05 1.56 -8.71
CA GLY A 21 -3.39 2.66 -9.41
C GLY A 21 -2.73 2.22 -10.72
N GLY A 22 -1.53 2.74 -10.94
CA GLY A 22 -0.75 2.61 -12.16
C GLY A 22 -0.19 3.97 -12.58
N GLU A 23 0.58 4.01 -13.64
CA GLU A 23 1.11 5.27 -14.17
C GLU A 23 -0.02 6.23 -14.52
N CYS A 24 -0.01 7.42 -13.91
CA CYS A 24 -1.06 8.44 -14.04
C CYS A 24 -2.47 7.99 -13.61
N LEU A 25 -2.60 6.90 -12.84
CA LEU A 25 -3.89 6.36 -12.39
C LEU A 25 -3.99 6.33 -10.87
N PHE A 26 -5.08 6.88 -10.37
CA PHE A 26 -5.48 6.81 -8.97
C PHE A 26 -6.67 5.85 -8.77
N THR A 27 -7.23 5.29 -9.84
CA THR A 27 -8.35 4.34 -9.79
C THR A 27 -7.90 2.98 -9.25
N VAL A 28 -8.82 2.26 -8.62
CA VAL A 28 -8.59 0.91 -8.07
C VAL A 28 -9.70 0.00 -8.56
N GLU A 29 -9.35 -1.21 -8.98
CA GLU A 29 -10.31 -2.21 -9.44
C GLU A 29 -10.15 -3.51 -8.67
N LYS A 30 -11.27 -4.16 -8.38
CA LYS A 30 -11.37 -5.46 -7.74
C LYS A 30 -11.82 -6.51 -8.78
N TYR A 31 -11.13 -7.64 -8.83
CA TYR A 31 -11.53 -8.82 -9.58
C TYR A 31 -12.16 -9.85 -8.65
N ASP A 32 -13.38 -10.26 -8.96
CA ASP A 32 -14.04 -11.41 -8.34
C ASP A 32 -13.89 -12.64 -9.26
N PRO A 33 -13.06 -13.65 -8.86
CA PRO A 33 -12.88 -14.86 -9.66
C PRO A 33 -14.13 -15.72 -9.83
N ARG A 34 -15.14 -15.56 -8.96
CA ARG A 34 -16.41 -16.32 -9.03
C ARG A 34 -17.32 -15.78 -10.12
N MET A 35 -17.26 -14.47 -10.34
CA MET A 35 -18.04 -13.78 -11.37
C MET A 35 -17.24 -13.52 -12.65
N ASP A 36 -15.93 -13.83 -12.64
CA ASP A 36 -14.98 -13.50 -13.70
C ASP A 36 -15.09 -12.04 -14.16
N ARG A 37 -15.12 -11.11 -13.19
CA ARG A 37 -15.38 -9.71 -13.49
C ARG A 37 -14.54 -8.75 -12.66
N TRP A 38 -14.07 -7.71 -13.34
CA TRP A 38 -13.45 -6.53 -12.72
C TRP A 38 -14.50 -5.47 -12.42
N MET A 39 -14.44 -4.88 -11.23
CA MET A 39 -15.34 -3.84 -10.74
C MET A 39 -14.52 -2.71 -10.14
N SER A 40 -14.91 -1.45 -10.39
CA SER A 40 -14.31 -0.31 -9.72
C SER A 40 -14.64 -0.32 -8.23
N VAL A 41 -13.66 0.06 -7.41
CA VAL A 41 -13.82 0.36 -5.98
C VAL A 41 -13.34 1.79 -5.72
N ALA A 42 -13.44 2.27 -4.49
CA ALA A 42 -13.01 3.61 -4.14
C ALA A 42 -11.57 3.87 -4.60
N PRO A 43 -11.34 4.99 -5.31
CA PRO A 43 -10.02 5.30 -5.84
C PRO A 43 -9.12 5.87 -4.74
N LEU A 44 -7.80 5.84 -4.98
CA LEU A 44 -6.82 6.52 -4.12
C LEU A 44 -7.14 8.03 -4.05
N PRO A 45 -6.89 8.69 -2.90
CA PRO A 45 -7.09 10.14 -2.75
C PRO A 45 -6.30 10.94 -3.80
N LYS A 46 -7.03 11.71 -4.62
CA LYS A 46 -6.44 12.58 -5.66
C LYS A 46 -5.47 13.61 -5.05
N GLY A 47 -4.38 13.89 -5.76
CA GLY A 47 -3.39 14.91 -5.39
C GLY A 47 -2.29 14.40 -4.45
N ALA A 48 -2.62 14.16 -3.18
CA ALA A 48 -1.61 13.81 -2.17
C ALA A 48 -1.06 12.38 -2.29
N PHE A 49 -1.84 11.45 -2.88
CA PHE A 49 -1.52 10.02 -2.96
C PHE A 49 -1.76 9.46 -4.37
N ALA A 50 -1.39 10.22 -5.41
CA ALA A 50 -1.68 9.83 -6.79
C ALA A 50 -0.87 8.63 -7.30
N VAL A 51 0.12 8.15 -6.55
CA VAL A 51 1.02 7.05 -6.95
C VAL A 51 1.11 6.02 -5.84
N ALA A 52 0.69 4.78 -6.12
CA ALA A 52 0.95 3.63 -5.28
C ALA A 52 2.37 3.11 -5.54
N HIS A 53 3.24 3.14 -4.53
CA HIS A 53 4.59 2.59 -4.63
C HIS A 53 4.61 1.11 -4.30
N GLU A 54 3.99 0.71 -3.20
CA GLU A 54 3.88 -0.68 -2.78
C GLU A 54 2.53 -0.96 -2.13
N ALA A 55 2.10 -2.21 -2.17
CA ALA A 55 0.87 -2.65 -1.54
C ALA A 55 1.01 -4.03 -0.89
N THR A 56 0.33 -4.24 0.23
CA THR A 56 0.22 -5.55 0.88
C THR A 56 -1.13 -5.67 1.56
N THR A 57 -1.52 -6.89 1.92
CA THR A 57 -2.68 -7.14 2.78
C THR A 57 -2.25 -7.56 4.16
N CYS A 58 -2.99 -7.13 5.19
CA CYS A 58 -2.77 -7.55 6.56
C CYS A 58 -4.11 -7.54 7.30
N ASN A 59 -4.45 -8.64 8.01
CA ASN A 59 -5.66 -8.76 8.81
C ASN A 59 -6.98 -8.44 8.07
N GLY A 60 -7.11 -8.85 6.80
CA GLY A 60 -8.31 -8.62 5.99
C GLY A 60 -8.46 -7.17 5.49
N GLU A 61 -7.40 -6.38 5.59
CA GLU A 61 -7.35 -5.02 5.08
C GLU A 61 -6.21 -4.88 4.07
N LEU A 62 -6.36 -3.95 3.15
CA LEU A 62 -5.38 -3.65 2.10
C LEU A 62 -4.66 -2.37 2.47
N TYR A 63 -3.33 -2.38 2.37
CA TYR A 63 -2.48 -1.25 2.68
C TYR A 63 -1.65 -0.87 1.47
N VAL A 64 -1.50 0.44 1.25
CA VAL A 64 -0.72 1.01 0.16
C VAL A 64 0.25 2.03 0.72
N SER A 65 1.53 1.90 0.39
CA SER A 65 2.51 2.97 0.58
C SER A 65 2.71 3.73 -0.72
N GLY A 66 2.77 5.06 -0.66
CA GLY A 66 2.67 5.88 -1.86
C GLY A 66 2.68 7.39 -1.60
N GLY A 67 2.37 8.15 -2.66
CA GLY A 67 2.37 9.61 -2.66
C GLY A 67 3.71 10.22 -3.09
N SER A 68 3.69 11.49 -3.51
CA SER A 68 4.85 12.11 -4.18
C SER A 68 5.76 12.94 -3.27
N LEU A 69 5.27 13.35 -2.09
CA LEU A 69 5.96 14.30 -1.20
C LEU A 69 6.14 13.75 0.21
N PHE A 70 5.07 13.19 0.76
CA PHE A 70 5.05 12.56 2.07
C PHE A 70 4.64 11.12 1.79
N TYR A 71 5.57 10.17 1.93
CA TYR A 71 5.33 8.78 1.59
C TYR A 71 4.42 8.15 2.65
N ARG A 72 3.11 8.21 2.42
CA ARG A 72 2.08 7.83 3.41
C ARG A 72 1.84 6.33 3.37
N LEU A 73 1.13 5.84 4.38
CA LEU A 73 0.51 4.54 4.38
C LEU A 73 -1.00 4.75 4.39
N LEU A 74 -1.69 4.30 3.36
CA LEU A 74 -3.14 4.25 3.32
C LEU A 74 -3.63 2.84 3.62
N LYS A 75 -4.82 2.76 4.19
CA LYS A 75 -5.57 1.55 4.44
C LYS A 75 -6.91 1.62 3.75
N TYR A 76 -7.29 0.57 3.05
CA TYR A 76 -8.60 0.41 2.44
C TYR A 76 -9.48 -0.50 3.29
N ASP A 77 -10.67 -0.02 3.62
CA ASP A 77 -11.73 -0.79 4.26
C ASP A 77 -12.69 -1.33 3.19
N PRO A 78 -12.67 -2.63 2.88
CA PRO A 78 -13.53 -3.22 1.85
C PRO A 78 -15.01 -3.24 2.23
N LYS A 79 -15.36 -3.10 3.51
CA LYS A 79 -16.77 -3.07 3.96
C LYS A 79 -17.39 -1.70 3.73
N ARG A 80 -16.58 -0.64 3.87
CA ARG A 80 -17.00 0.75 3.67
C ARG A 80 -16.72 1.28 2.28
N ASP A 81 -15.86 0.58 1.53
CA ASP A 81 -15.30 1.07 0.27
C ASP A 81 -14.64 2.44 0.44
N GLU A 82 -13.75 2.56 1.43
CA GLU A 82 -13.13 3.84 1.82
C GLU A 82 -11.64 3.69 2.12
N TRP A 83 -10.87 4.72 1.77
CA TRP A 83 -9.46 4.85 2.13
C TRP A 83 -9.29 5.71 3.38
N GLN A 84 -8.40 5.29 4.28
CA GLN A 84 -8.03 6.01 5.48
C GLN A 84 -6.51 6.13 5.55
N GLU A 85 -6.01 7.28 6.00
CA GLU A 85 -4.59 7.48 6.24
C GLU A 85 -4.19 6.86 7.59
N CYS A 86 -3.15 6.01 7.57
CA CYS A 86 -2.54 5.51 8.79
C CYS A 86 -1.63 6.60 9.41
N PRO A 87 -1.32 6.48 10.72
CA PRO A 87 -0.38 7.40 11.37
C PRO A 87 0.92 7.58 10.60
N TYR A 88 1.47 8.80 10.66
CA TYR A 88 2.65 9.16 9.88
C TYR A 88 3.90 8.43 10.40
N ASN A 89 4.80 8.08 9.48
CA ASN A 89 6.16 7.71 9.80
C ASN A 89 7.11 8.80 9.29
N ASN A 90 8.17 9.11 10.04
CA ASN A 90 9.03 10.26 9.72
C ASN A 90 9.91 10.05 8.47
N SER A 91 9.93 8.84 7.88
CA SER A 91 10.70 8.60 6.67
C SER A 91 10.07 9.30 5.46
N ARG A 92 10.90 10.10 4.78
CA ARG A 92 10.56 10.79 3.54
C ARG A 92 11.16 10.07 2.33
N LYS A 93 11.13 8.74 2.33
CA LYS A 93 11.67 7.93 1.24
C LYS A 93 10.58 7.05 0.63
N LYS A 94 10.70 6.85 -0.69
CA LYS A 94 9.92 5.85 -1.43
C LYS A 94 10.28 4.47 -0.91
N SER A 95 9.27 3.69 -0.55
CA SER A 95 9.47 2.28 -0.22
C SER A 95 9.79 1.48 -1.48
N THR A 96 10.79 0.63 -1.36
CA THR A 96 11.18 -0.30 -2.41
C THR A 96 10.41 -1.61 -2.33
N ASP A 97 9.95 -1.98 -1.13
CA ASP A 97 9.22 -3.22 -0.89
C ASP A 97 8.39 -3.09 0.40
N MET A 98 7.33 -3.88 0.50
CA MET A 98 6.44 -3.94 1.65
C MET A 98 5.82 -5.33 1.80
N VAL A 99 5.89 -5.89 3.00
CA VAL A 99 5.33 -7.23 3.29
C VAL A 99 4.65 -7.25 4.65
N ALA A 100 3.59 -8.06 4.77
CA ALA A 100 2.92 -8.30 6.04
C ALA A 100 3.43 -9.58 6.71
N LEU A 101 3.56 -9.55 8.04
CA LEU A 101 3.81 -10.73 8.86
C LEU A 101 3.07 -10.58 10.18
N LYS A 102 2.17 -11.54 10.47
CA LYS A 102 1.23 -11.45 11.60
C LYS A 102 0.46 -10.12 11.53
N SER A 103 0.39 -9.38 12.63
CA SER A 103 -0.29 -8.08 12.71
C SER A 103 0.61 -6.89 12.36
N PHE A 104 1.65 -7.11 11.56
CA PHE A 104 2.60 -6.06 11.21
C PHE A 104 2.80 -5.94 9.72
N ILE A 105 3.03 -4.71 9.28
CA ILE A 105 3.52 -4.37 7.95
C ILE A 105 4.96 -3.92 8.09
N TYR A 106 5.84 -4.54 7.32
CA TYR A 106 7.24 -4.20 7.21
C TYR A 106 7.45 -3.45 5.91
N ARG A 107 8.05 -2.29 6.02
CA ARG A 107 8.33 -1.39 4.91
C ARG A 107 9.83 -1.22 4.77
N PHE A 108 10.33 -1.45 3.57
CA PHE A 108 11.75 -1.38 3.26
C PHE A 108 12.01 -0.15 2.40
N ASP A 109 12.87 0.73 2.90
CA ASP A 109 13.31 1.92 2.18
C ASP A 109 14.81 1.74 1.88
N VAL A 110 15.19 1.75 0.60
CA VAL A 110 16.60 1.65 0.18
C VAL A 110 17.17 3.05 -0.02
N ASN A 111 18.28 3.32 0.66
CA ASN A 111 19.11 4.48 0.44
C ASN A 111 20.46 4.02 -0.14
N ARG A 112 20.89 4.62 -1.25
CA ARG A 112 22.17 4.31 -1.91
C ARG A 112 23.38 4.57 -0.99
N GLU A 113 23.28 5.52 -0.07
CA GLU A 113 24.38 5.92 0.81
C GLU A 113 24.28 5.30 2.22
N GLN A 114 23.06 5.08 2.72
CA GLN A 114 22.82 4.70 4.12
C GLN A 114 22.33 3.25 4.28
N GLY A 115 22.25 2.49 3.19
CA GLY A 115 21.78 1.10 3.21
C GLY A 115 20.26 0.98 3.27
N ILE A 116 19.77 -0.05 3.97
CA ILE A 116 18.34 -0.41 4.02
C ILE A 116 17.78 0.01 5.38
N SER A 117 16.73 0.82 5.36
CA SER A 117 15.92 1.13 6.55
C SER A 117 14.66 0.29 6.55
N VAL A 118 14.33 -0.33 7.69
CA VAL A 118 13.14 -1.15 7.85
C VAL A 118 12.23 -0.53 8.91
N PHE A 119 11.00 -0.21 8.52
CA PHE A 119 9.96 0.31 9.41
C PHE A 119 8.88 -0.74 9.62
N LYS A 120 8.36 -0.83 10.84
CA LYS A 120 7.34 -1.81 11.19
C LYS A 120 6.09 -1.11 11.73
N TYR A 121 4.96 -1.28 11.07
CA TYR A 121 3.66 -0.75 11.49
C TYR A 121 2.80 -1.85 12.09
N ASN A 122 2.31 -1.65 13.33
CA ASN A 122 1.35 -2.54 13.96
C ASN A 122 -0.07 -2.17 13.52
N THR A 123 -0.77 -3.10 12.86
CA THR A 123 -2.12 -2.84 12.32
C THR A 123 -3.22 -2.86 13.38
N ILE A 124 -2.97 -3.49 14.54
CA ILE A 124 -3.94 -3.54 15.65
C ILE A 124 -3.90 -2.24 16.46
N VAL A 125 -2.72 -1.87 16.98
CA VAL A 125 -2.59 -0.66 17.82
C VAL A 125 -2.30 0.60 17.01
N LYS A 126 -2.14 0.47 15.68
CA LYS A 126 -1.93 1.56 14.73
C LYS A 126 -0.69 2.41 15.03
N MET A 127 0.45 1.77 15.30
CA MET A 127 1.70 2.47 15.66
C MET A 127 2.90 1.97 14.88
N TRP A 128 3.77 2.90 14.49
CA TRP A 128 5.07 2.62 13.90
C TRP A 128 6.12 2.31 14.97
N HIS A 129 7.01 1.39 14.64
CA HIS A 129 8.19 1.04 15.41
C HIS A 129 9.38 1.00 14.44
N ASP A 130 10.50 1.55 14.86
CA ASP A 130 11.74 1.39 14.11
C ASP A 130 12.25 -0.03 14.30
N CYS A 131 12.70 -0.66 13.20
CA CYS A 131 13.39 -1.94 13.22
C CYS A 131 14.87 -1.72 12.90
N ALA A 132 15.70 -2.72 13.20
CA ALA A 132 17.15 -2.66 13.06
C ALA A 132 17.57 -2.02 11.72
N SER A 133 18.22 -0.85 11.78
CA SER A 133 18.93 -0.27 10.66
C SER A 133 20.30 -0.91 10.59
N GLN A 134 20.61 -1.66 9.53
CA GLN A 134 22.00 -1.95 9.21
C GLN A 134 22.57 -0.70 8.53
N GLN A 135 23.33 0.08 9.30
CA GLN A 135 24.25 1.05 8.72
C GLN A 135 25.49 0.27 8.27
N GLN A 136 25.92 0.47 7.02
CA GLN A 136 27.23 0.01 6.56
C GLN A 136 28.33 0.89 7.16
#